data_AF-A0A8H9IKX1-F1
#
_entry.id   AF-A0A8H9IKX1-F1
#
_cell.length_a   1.000
_cell.length_b   1.000
_cell.length_c   1.000
_cell.angle_alpha   90.00
_cell.angle_beta   90.00
_cell.angle_gamma   90.00
#
_symmetry.space_group_name_H-M   'P 1'
#
loop_
_entity.id
_entity.type
_entity.pdbx_description
1 polymer ?
#
loop_
_entity_poly.entity_id
_entity_poly.type
_entity_poly.pdbx_seq_one_letter_code
_entity_poly.pdbx_strand_id
1 'polypeptide(L)'
;MTEDQFLLLAQLLQFSPSPELEQEVRHTQTPSSPAARAILALHHKIKGTYVIHRPTAFRVVVSHDDLDRFPGALNLKPDMQVQLVSYTSERYISVRITQLPQSPKGYVRGVITEQLVANSVFQVGDSVYFSEDQVHALLGH
;
A
#
# COMPACT_ATOMS: atom_id res chain seq x y z
N MET A 1 6.79 11.27 4.84
CA MET A 1 7.65 11.99 3.88
C MET A 1 8.71 12.74 4.67
N THR A 2 9.97 12.67 4.28
CA THR A 2 11.05 13.48 4.87
C THR A 2 11.03 14.90 4.28
N GLU A 3 11.71 15.84 4.94
CA GLU A 3 11.86 17.21 4.43
C GLU A 3 12.53 17.24 3.04
N ASP A 4 13.62 16.49 2.84
CA ASP A 4 14.28 16.38 1.53
C ASP A 4 13.36 15.87 0.43
N GLN A 5 12.51 14.88 0.76
CA GLN A 5 11.52 14.36 -0.18
C GLN A 5 10.47 15.43 -0.51
N PHE A 6 10.01 16.18 0.48
CA PHE A 6 9.06 17.27 0.28
C PHE A 6 9.65 18.35 -0.65
N LEU A 7 10.86 18.82 -0.35
CA LEU A 7 11.54 19.86 -1.14
C LEU A 7 11.75 19.40 -2.59
N LEU A 8 12.22 18.16 -2.80
CA LEU A 8 12.41 17.60 -4.12
C LEU A 8 11.09 17.50 -4.90
N LEU A 9 10.02 17.02 -4.27
CA LEU A 9 8.72 16.87 -4.92
C LEU A 9 8.08 18.23 -5.24
N ALA A 10 8.22 19.21 -4.35
CA ALA A 10 7.78 20.58 -4.59
C ALA A 10 8.54 21.20 -5.78
N GLN A 11 9.86 20.99 -5.86
CA GLN A 11 10.68 21.42 -6.98
C GLN A 11 10.25 20.77 -8.31
N LEU A 12 10.06 19.44 -8.32
CA LEU A 12 9.62 18.70 -9.51
C LEU A 12 8.25 19.16 -10.02
N LEU A 13 7.37 19.56 -9.09
CA LEU A 13 6.03 20.06 -9.40
C LEU A 13 5.95 21.58 -9.55
N GLN A 14 7.08 22.29 -9.45
CA GLN A 14 7.19 23.75 -9.57
C GLN A 14 6.33 24.52 -8.55
N PHE A 15 6.16 23.97 -7.34
CA PHE A 15 5.54 24.67 -6.22
C PHE A 15 6.59 25.35 -5.35
N SER A 16 6.27 26.54 -4.85
CA SER A 16 7.09 27.19 -3.82
C SER A 16 6.89 26.48 -2.48
N PRO A 17 7.94 25.93 -1.86
CA PRO A 17 7.83 25.30 -0.55
C PRO A 17 7.48 26.35 0.51
N SER A 18 6.56 26.02 1.40
CA SER A 18 6.22 26.82 2.59
C SER A 18 5.98 25.92 3.79
N PRO A 19 6.14 26.41 5.03
CA PRO A 19 5.87 25.64 6.24
C PRO A 19 4.44 25.10 6.30
N GLU A 20 3.46 25.88 5.83
CA GLU A 20 2.05 25.49 5.80
C GLU A 20 1.81 24.33 4.83
N LEU A 21 2.43 24.40 3.65
CA LEU A 21 2.35 23.34 2.65
C LEU A 21 3.06 22.07 3.12
N GLU A 22 4.23 22.20 3.74
CA GLU A 22 4.95 21.08 4.32
C GLU A 22 4.14 20.41 5.43
N GLN A 23 3.57 21.21 6.34
CA GLN A 23 2.73 20.71 7.42
C GLN A 23 1.51 19.96 6.87
N GLU A 24 0.88 20.50 5.83
CA GLU A 24 -0.27 19.86 5.19
C GLU A 24 0.09 18.52 4.52
N VAL A 25 1.24 18.44 3.85
CA VAL A 25 1.73 17.20 3.23
C VAL A 25 2.14 16.15 4.27
N ARG A 26 2.73 16.57 5.39
CA ARG A 26 3.31 15.65 6.38
C ARG A 26 2.32 15.19 7.45
N HIS A 27 1.33 16.01 7.79
CA HIS A 27 0.50 15.80 8.98
C HIS A 27 -1.00 15.73 8.69
N THR A 28 -1.46 16.03 7.48
CA THR A 28 -2.88 15.96 7.13
C THR A 28 -3.15 14.73 6.28
N GLN A 29 -3.99 13.82 6.78
CA GLN A 29 -4.43 12.63 6.01
C GLN A 29 -5.24 13.01 4.78
N THR A 30 -5.95 14.15 4.84
CA THR A 30 -6.77 14.68 3.75
C THR A 30 -6.32 16.11 3.43
N PRO A 31 -5.26 16.30 2.61
CA PRO A 31 -4.81 17.62 2.20
C PRO A 31 -5.94 18.41 1.50
N SER A 32 -6.13 19.65 1.91
CA SER A 32 -7.11 20.58 1.36
C SER A 32 -6.58 21.32 0.13
N SER A 33 -5.30 21.72 0.13
CA SER A 33 -4.72 22.46 -0.97
C SER A 33 -4.48 21.58 -2.21
N PRO A 34 -4.64 22.13 -3.43
CA PRO A 34 -4.28 21.42 -4.66
C PRO A 34 -2.79 21.03 -4.71
N ALA A 35 -1.91 21.88 -4.16
CA ALA A 35 -0.47 21.64 -4.13
C ALA A 35 -0.11 20.43 -3.25
N ALA A 36 -0.65 20.36 -2.03
CA ALA A 36 -0.41 19.23 -1.14
C ALA A 36 -0.95 17.92 -1.72
N ARG A 37 -2.14 17.96 -2.36
CA ARG A 37 -2.70 16.82 -3.10
C ARG A 37 -1.79 16.34 -4.23
N ALA A 38 -1.24 17.25 -5.02
CA ALA A 38 -0.34 16.92 -6.12
C ALA A 38 0.99 16.32 -5.62
N ILE A 39 1.57 16.89 -4.56
CA ILE A 39 2.80 16.37 -3.93
C ILE A 39 2.59 14.96 -3.39
N LEU A 40 1.51 14.73 -2.64
CA LEU A 40 1.18 13.41 -2.10
C LEU A 40 0.85 12.40 -3.21
N ALA A 41 0.14 12.82 -4.26
CA ALA A 41 -0.12 11.97 -5.42
C ALA A 41 1.17 11.53 -6.12
N LEU A 42 2.12 12.45 -6.32
CA LEU A 42 3.42 12.12 -6.92
C LEU A 42 4.24 11.20 -6.01
N HIS A 43 4.27 11.48 -4.70
CA HIS A 43 4.95 10.63 -3.73
C HIS A 43 4.41 9.20 -3.73
N HIS A 44 3.09 9.03 -3.67
CA HIS A 44 2.45 7.71 -3.74
C HIS A 44 2.70 7.02 -5.07
N LYS A 45 2.70 7.76 -6.19
CA LYS A 45 3.02 7.20 -7.52
C LYS A 45 4.46 6.66 -7.57
N ILE A 46 5.43 7.42 -7.06
CA ILE A 46 6.83 6.99 -6.97
C ILE A 46 6.94 5.72 -6.13
N LYS A 47 6.34 5.71 -4.94
CA LYS A 47 6.34 4.53 -4.06
C LYS A 47 5.70 3.32 -4.71
N GLY A 48 4.56 3.50 -5.37
CA GLY A 48 3.87 2.41 -6.05
C GLY A 48 4.65 1.88 -7.25
N THR A 49 5.58 2.66 -7.79
CA THR A 49 6.41 2.25 -8.94
C THR A 49 7.73 1.62 -8.50
N TYR A 50 8.39 2.18 -7.48
CA TYR A 50 9.78 1.89 -7.17
C TYR A 50 10.01 1.24 -5.79
N VAL A 51 9.08 1.36 -4.84
CA VAL A 51 9.18 0.74 -3.51
C VAL A 51 8.36 -0.53 -3.51
N ILE A 52 9.02 -1.68 -3.38
CA ILE A 52 8.38 -3.00 -3.51
C ILE A 52 8.64 -3.83 -2.26
N HIS A 53 7.56 -4.23 -1.59
CA HIS A 53 7.59 -5.25 -0.55
C HIS A 53 7.42 -6.65 -1.15
N ARG A 54 8.20 -7.60 -0.66
CA ARG A 54 8.25 -8.98 -1.16
C ARG A 54 7.17 -9.84 -0.48
N PRO A 55 6.75 -10.97 -1.09
CA PRO A 55 5.78 -11.88 -0.46
C PRO A 55 6.18 -12.35 0.94
N THR A 56 7.47 -12.57 1.18
CA THR A 56 8.01 -12.96 2.51
C THR A 56 7.80 -11.91 3.60
N ALA A 57 7.37 -10.70 3.26
CA ALA A 57 7.05 -9.65 4.22
C ALA A 57 5.68 -9.85 4.90
N PHE A 58 4.88 -10.81 4.42
CA PHE A 58 3.54 -11.13 4.90
C PHE A 58 3.44 -12.57 5.40
N ARG A 59 2.56 -12.80 6.36
CA ARG A 59 2.28 -14.13 6.90
C ARG A 59 1.31 -14.87 6.00
N VAL A 60 1.53 -16.18 5.86
CA VAL A 60 0.51 -17.09 5.38
C VAL A 60 -0.54 -17.20 6.48
N VAL A 61 -1.78 -16.87 6.15
CA VAL A 61 -2.89 -16.90 7.10
C VAL A 61 -3.73 -18.13 6.79
N VAL A 62 -3.45 -19.21 7.51
CA VAL A 62 -4.36 -20.35 7.55
C VAL A 62 -5.50 -19.96 8.48
N SER A 63 -6.64 -19.56 7.92
CA SER A 63 -7.85 -19.39 8.75
C SER A 63 -8.16 -20.72 9.42
N HIS A 64 -8.41 -20.70 10.73
CA HIS A 64 -8.59 -21.92 11.54
C HIS A 64 -9.76 -22.80 11.07
N ASP A 65 -10.65 -22.26 10.21
CA ASP A 65 -11.79 -22.96 9.62
C ASP A 65 -11.58 -23.43 8.16
N ASP A 66 -10.41 -23.20 7.55
CA ASP A 66 -10.22 -23.52 6.12
C ASP A 66 -8.86 -24.22 5.88
N LEU A 67 -8.71 -25.40 6.48
CA LEU A 67 -7.54 -26.29 6.31
C LEU A 67 -7.43 -26.85 4.88
N ASP A 68 -8.49 -26.73 4.09
CA ASP A 68 -8.60 -27.27 2.72
C ASP A 68 -8.71 -26.17 1.65
N ARG A 69 -8.31 -24.93 1.95
CA ARG A 69 -8.46 -23.83 0.99
C ARG A 69 -7.69 -24.10 -0.30
N PHE A 70 -8.40 -24.56 -1.32
CA PHE A 70 -7.81 -24.85 -2.62
C PHE A 70 -7.26 -23.58 -3.27
N PRO A 71 -6.15 -23.66 -4.03
CA PRO A 71 -5.71 -22.55 -4.87
C PRO A 71 -6.85 -22.06 -5.77
N GLY A 72 -7.08 -20.74 -5.83
CA GLY A 72 -8.17 -20.13 -6.57
C GLY A 72 -9.52 -20.08 -5.83
N ALA A 73 -9.55 -20.39 -4.53
CA ALA A 73 -10.75 -20.25 -3.70
C ALA A 73 -11.20 -18.79 -3.57
N LEU A 74 -10.26 -17.85 -3.59
CA LEU A 74 -10.55 -16.41 -3.62
C LEU A 74 -10.69 -15.90 -5.06
N ASN A 75 -11.86 -15.35 -5.37
CA ASN A 75 -12.10 -14.63 -6.61
C ASN A 75 -11.53 -13.20 -6.54
N LEU A 76 -10.19 -13.09 -6.49
CA LEU A 76 -9.47 -11.82 -6.45
C LEU A 76 -9.64 -11.07 -7.78
N LYS A 77 -9.87 -9.77 -7.70
CA LYS A 77 -10.05 -8.89 -8.87
C LYS A 77 -9.20 -7.61 -8.72
N PRO A 78 -8.79 -6.98 -9.83
CA PRO A 78 -8.26 -5.62 -9.79
C PRO A 78 -9.19 -4.68 -9.01
N ASP A 79 -8.60 -3.72 -8.32
CA ASP A 79 -9.25 -2.74 -7.45
C ASP A 79 -9.92 -3.27 -6.19
N MET A 80 -9.98 -4.59 -5.99
CA MET A 80 -10.45 -5.19 -4.75
C MET A 80 -9.54 -4.82 -3.58
N GLN A 81 -10.14 -4.49 -2.43
CA GLN A 81 -9.42 -4.28 -1.18
C GLN A 81 -9.32 -5.59 -0.40
N VAL A 82 -8.10 -5.87 0.09
CA VAL A 82 -7.77 -7.04 0.89
C VAL A 82 -6.98 -6.64 2.11
N GLN A 83 -7.00 -7.47 3.15
CA GLN A 83 -6.12 -7.33 4.31
C GLN A 83 -5.06 -8.42 4.30
N LEU A 84 -3.80 -8.01 4.43
CA LEU A 84 -2.65 -8.89 4.63
C LEU A 84 -2.19 -8.78 6.08
N VAL A 85 -1.59 -9.84 6.63
CA VAL A 85 -0.96 -9.80 7.95
C VAL A 85 0.54 -9.59 7.78
N SER A 86 1.05 -8.47 8.29
CA SER A 86 2.48 -8.18 8.27
C SER A 86 3.28 -9.17 9.12
N TYR A 87 4.37 -9.70 8.57
CA TYR A 87 5.27 -10.56 9.34
C TYR A 87 5.96 -9.81 10.49
N THR A 88 6.34 -8.55 10.27
CA THR A 88 7.17 -7.76 11.19
C THR A 88 6.36 -7.04 12.27
N SER A 89 5.15 -6.56 11.96
CA SER A 89 4.33 -5.82 12.93
C SER A 89 3.19 -6.63 13.53
N GLU A 90 2.89 -7.81 12.98
CA GLU A 90 1.73 -8.64 13.33
C GLU A 90 0.38 -7.90 13.25
N ARG A 91 0.33 -6.83 12.45
CA ARG A 91 -0.90 -6.06 12.19
C ARG A 91 -1.42 -6.32 10.78
N TYR A 92 -2.72 -6.08 10.61
CA TYR A 92 -3.33 -6.02 9.29
C TYR A 92 -2.80 -4.84 8.51
N ILE A 93 -2.71 -5.00 7.20
CA ILE A 93 -2.34 -3.97 6.23
C ILE A 93 -3.36 -4.02 5.10
N SER A 94 -4.06 -2.91 4.89
CA SER A 94 -5.03 -2.76 3.80
C SER A 94 -4.30 -2.56 2.47
N VAL A 95 -4.63 -3.37 1.48
CA VAL A 95 -4.00 -3.39 0.16
C VAL A 95 -5.08 -3.39 -0.91
N ARG A 96 -4.94 -2.52 -1.91
CA ARG A 96 -5.75 -2.56 -3.13
C ARG A 96 -5.02 -3.33 -4.23
N ILE A 97 -5.68 -4.32 -4.80
CA ILE A 97 -5.12 -5.11 -5.91
C ILE A 97 -4.98 -4.21 -7.14
N THR A 98 -3.82 -4.23 -7.77
CA THR A 98 -3.56 -3.49 -9.02
C THR A 98 -3.37 -4.42 -10.21
N GLN A 99 -2.90 -5.65 -9.98
CA GLN A 99 -2.69 -6.62 -11.06
C GLN A 99 -2.78 -8.05 -10.54
N LEU A 100 -3.52 -8.89 -11.27
CA LEU A 100 -3.57 -10.33 -11.04
C LEU A 100 -2.34 -11.04 -11.67
N PRO A 101 -1.92 -12.20 -11.13
CA PRO A 101 -0.81 -12.95 -11.70
C PRO A 101 -1.12 -13.41 -13.13
N GLN A 102 -0.11 -13.39 -13.99
CA GLN A 102 -0.22 -13.89 -15.37
C GLN A 102 -0.14 -15.42 -15.47
N SER A 103 0.17 -16.10 -14.37
CA SER A 103 0.27 -17.56 -14.29
C SER A 103 -0.36 -18.09 -13.00
N PRO A 104 -0.82 -19.36 -12.95
CA PRO A 104 -1.49 -19.94 -11.78
C PRO A 104 -0.66 -19.98 -10.49
N LYS A 105 0.67 -19.82 -10.57
CA LYS A 105 1.59 -19.79 -9.42
C LYS A 105 2.26 -18.42 -9.23
N GLY A 106 1.73 -17.38 -9.86
CA GLY A 106 2.26 -16.03 -9.76
C GLY A 106 1.77 -15.29 -8.52
N TYR A 107 2.41 -14.16 -8.24
CA TYR A 107 1.99 -13.25 -7.16
C TYR A 107 1.01 -12.20 -7.68
N VAL A 108 0.04 -11.88 -6.85
CA VAL A 108 -0.83 -10.70 -7.00
C VAL A 108 0.02 -9.47 -6.69
N ARG A 109 -0.15 -8.40 -7.48
CA ARG A 109 0.41 -7.09 -7.16
C ARG A 109 -0.67 -6.22 -6.54
N GLY A 110 -0.32 -5.51 -5.48
CA GLY A 110 -1.17 -4.51 -4.86
C GLY A 110 -0.40 -3.26 -4.45
N VAL A 111 -1.15 -2.28 -3.96
CA VAL A 111 -0.62 -1.05 -3.36
C VAL A 111 -1.25 -0.89 -1.98
N ILE A 112 -0.43 -0.55 -0.98
CA ILE A 112 -0.90 -0.31 0.39
C ILE A 112 -1.78 0.95 0.42
N THR A 113 -2.99 0.82 0.95
CA THR A 113 -3.97 1.91 1.03
C THR A 113 -4.09 2.52 2.41
N GLU A 114 -3.62 1.81 3.45
CA GLU A 114 -3.71 2.27 4.83
C GLU A 114 -2.45 1.89 5.62
N GLN A 115 -1.96 2.82 6.44
CA GLN A 115 -0.86 2.55 7.37
C GLN A 115 -1.43 2.45 8.79
N LEU A 116 -1.52 1.22 9.30
CA LEU A 116 -2.08 0.93 10.62
C LEU A 116 -1.06 1.04 11.77
N VAL A 117 0.23 1.24 11.47
CA VAL A 117 1.29 1.34 12.49
C VAL A 117 2.28 2.45 12.13
N ALA A 118 2.50 3.39 13.06
CA ALA A 118 3.35 4.56 12.87
C ALA A 118 4.81 4.23 12.51
N ASN A 119 5.36 3.16 13.09
CA ASN A 119 6.74 2.71 12.87
C ASN A 119 6.86 1.56 11.87
N SER A 120 5.85 1.36 11.03
CA SER A 120 5.85 0.32 10.00
C SER A 120 6.79 0.67 8.86
N VAL A 121 7.51 -0.33 8.36
CA VAL A 121 8.25 -0.24 7.08
C VAL A 121 7.30 -0.18 5.87
N PHE A 122 6.05 -0.61 6.04
CA PHE A 122 4.98 -0.51 5.06
C PHE A 122 4.29 0.85 5.19
N GLN A 123 4.21 1.59 4.09
CA GLN A 123 3.58 2.89 4.03
C GLN A 123 2.56 2.95 2.90
N VAL A 124 1.60 3.87 3.03
CA VAL A 124 0.61 4.12 1.96
C VAL A 124 1.30 4.47 0.66
N GLY A 125 0.82 3.87 -0.43
CA GLY A 125 1.36 4.03 -1.77
C GLY A 125 2.46 3.03 -2.13
N ASP A 126 3.05 2.29 -1.19
CA ASP A 126 4.07 1.29 -1.53
C ASP A 126 3.48 0.10 -2.33
N SER A 127 4.25 -0.43 -3.28
CA SER A 127 3.90 -1.65 -4.01
C SER A 127 4.17 -2.90 -3.17
N VAL A 128 3.31 -3.90 -3.32
CA VAL A 128 3.46 -5.19 -2.64
C VAL A 128 3.19 -6.35 -3.60
N TYR A 129 3.89 -7.46 -3.40
CA TYR A 129 3.54 -8.74 -3.98
C TYR A 129 3.09 -9.70 -2.88
N PHE A 130 2.03 -10.45 -3.14
CA PHE A 130 1.50 -11.44 -2.20
C PHE A 130 0.81 -12.58 -2.94
N SER A 131 0.66 -13.71 -2.27
CA SER A 131 -0.11 -14.86 -2.74
C SER A 131 -1.47 -14.92 -2.04
N GLU A 132 -2.38 -15.70 -2.61
CA GLU A 132 -3.77 -15.82 -2.16
C GLU A 132 -3.90 -16.26 -0.69
N ASP A 133 -3.03 -17.16 -0.25
CA ASP A 133 -2.93 -17.69 1.11
C ASP A 133 -2.46 -16.66 2.16
N GLN A 134 -2.00 -15.50 1.72
CA GLN A 134 -1.62 -14.38 2.59
C GLN A 134 -2.77 -13.39 2.80
N VAL A 135 -3.90 -13.58 2.09
CA VAL A 135 -5.09 -12.75 2.22
C VAL A 135 -5.92 -13.23 3.42
N HIS A 136 -5.99 -12.40 4.45
CA HIS A 136 -6.80 -12.65 5.63
C HIS A 136 -8.29 -12.37 5.39
N ALA A 137 -8.60 -11.21 4.81
CA ALA A 137 -9.98 -10.77 4.60
C ALA A 137 -10.12 -10.03 3.27
N LEU A 138 -11.27 -10.21 2.64
CA LEU A 138 -11.74 -9.38 1.53
C LEU A 138 -12.61 -8.27 2.10
N LEU A 139 -12.25 -7.02 1.82
CA LEU A 139 -13.06 -5.88 2.24
C LEU A 139 -14.02 -5.55 1.08
N GLY A 140 -15.32 -5.72 1.34
CA GLY A 140 -16.36 -5.50 0.35
C GLY A 140 -16.50 -4.04 -0.08
N HIS A 141 -16.96 -3.86 -1.32
CA HIS A 141 -17.61 -2.64 -1.82
C HIS A 141 -19.11 -2.90 -1.95
#